data_AF-A0A6M3LW34-F1
#
_entry.id   AF-A0A6M3LW34-F1
#
_cell.length_a   1.000
_cell.length_b   1.000
_cell.length_c   1.000
_cell.angle_alpha   90.00
_cell.angle_beta   90.00
_cell.angle_gamma   90.00
#
_symmetry.space_group_name_H-M   'P 1'
#
loop_
_entity.id
_entity.type
_entity.pdbx_description
1 polymer ?
#
loop_
_entity_poly.entity_id
_entity_poly.type
_entity_poly.pdbx_seq_one_letter_code
_entity_poly.pdbx_strand_id
1 'polypeptide(L)'
;MEKSIGRFLDKKEVVHHIDEDPENNCIDNLKLYKSAGERCVKEHPEALYKATQACIGRPPWNKGVKDCYGPNTSEIMRNKRQKHNQSI
;
A
#
# COMPACT_ATOMS: atom_id res chain seq x y z
N MET A 1 -12.90 12.48 -16.97
CA MET A 1 -11.46 12.81 -16.85
C MET A 1 -10.69 12.67 -18.17
N GLU A 2 -10.65 11.52 -18.85
CA GLU A 2 -9.83 11.34 -20.08
C GLU A 2 -10.14 12.37 -21.18
N LYS A 3 -11.42 12.66 -21.40
CA LYS A 3 -11.86 13.66 -22.38
C LYS A 3 -11.34 15.07 -22.07
N SER A 4 -11.24 15.45 -20.80
CA SER A 4 -10.79 16.79 -20.39
C SER A 4 -9.27 16.96 -20.45
N ILE A 5 -8.50 15.87 -20.29
CA ILE A 5 -7.03 15.87 -20.43
C ILE A 5 -6.56 15.60 -21.88
N GLY A 6 -7.47 15.21 -22.77
CA GLY A 6 -7.17 14.96 -24.19
C GLY A 6 -6.34 13.70 -24.46
N ARG A 7 -6.25 12.79 -23.49
CA ARG A 7 -5.55 11.50 -23.62
C ARG A 7 -6.18 10.44 -22.73
N PHE A 8 -5.86 9.18 -23.01
CA PHE A 8 -6.19 8.08 -22.12
C PHE A 8 -5.35 8.13 -20.83
N LEU A 9 -5.92 7.61 -19.75
CA LEU A 9 -5.23 7.42 -18.48
C LEU A 9 -4.26 6.25 -18.59
N ASP A 10 -3.09 6.41 -17.97
CA ASP A 10 -2.20 5.27 -17.75
C ASP A 10 -2.80 4.34 -16.69
N LYS A 11 -2.51 3.05 -16.79
CA LYS A 11 -3.00 2.04 -15.83
C LYS A 11 -2.61 2.32 -14.38
N LYS A 12 -1.55 3.08 -14.15
CA LYS A 12 -1.09 3.47 -12.81
C LYS A 12 -1.77 4.72 -12.30
N GLU A 13 -2.29 5.58 -13.18
CA GLU A 13 -2.92 6.84 -12.79
C GLU A 13 -4.24 6.59 -12.06
N VAL A 14 -4.56 7.44 -11.09
CA VAL A 14 -5.76 7.31 -10.26
C VAL A 14 -6.47 8.65 -10.19
N VAL A 15 -7.80 8.62 -10.37
CA VAL A 15 -8.68 9.77 -10.19
C VAL A 15 -9.30 9.71 -8.80
N HIS A 16 -9.34 10.84 -8.11
CA HIS A 16 -9.93 10.98 -6.78
C HIS A 16 -10.93 12.13 -6.75
N HIS A 17 -12.07 11.91 -6.10
CA HIS A 17 -13.08 12.93 -5.82
C HIS A 17 -12.67 13.74 -4.61
N ILE A 18 -12.64 15.07 -4.73
CA ILE A 18 -12.17 15.97 -3.66
C ILE A 18 -13.21 16.08 -2.53
N ASP A 19 -14.50 16.03 -2.87
CA ASP A 19 -15.63 16.11 -1.92
C ASP A 19 -16.08 14.76 -1.35
N GLU A 20 -15.39 13.67 -1.69
CA GLU A 20 -15.74 12.29 -1.31
C GLU A 20 -17.10 11.80 -1.83
N ASP A 21 -17.76 12.54 -2.73
CA ASP A 21 -19.02 12.15 -3.35
C ASP A 21 -18.77 11.45 -4.71
N PRO A 22 -19.00 10.13 -4.82
CA PRO A 22 -18.79 9.40 -6.08
C PRO A 22 -19.74 9.84 -7.21
N GLU A 23 -20.87 10.47 -6.88
CA GLU A 23 -21.84 10.95 -7.86
C GLU A 23 -21.43 12.31 -8.47
N ASN A 24 -20.63 13.12 -7.75
CA ASN A 24 -20.16 14.40 -8.23
C ASN A 24 -18.97 14.27 -9.19
N ASN A 25 -19.28 14.08 -10.47
CA ASN A 25 -18.31 13.87 -11.53
C ASN A 25 -17.84 15.17 -12.23
N CYS A 26 -18.07 16.34 -11.62
CA CYS A 26 -17.58 17.62 -12.15
C CYS A 26 -16.06 17.62 -12.26
N ILE A 27 -15.51 18.16 -13.35
CA ILE A 27 -14.05 18.10 -13.59
C ILE A 27 -13.24 18.79 -12.50
N ASP A 28 -13.77 19.88 -11.94
CA ASP A 28 -13.14 20.64 -10.87
C ASP A 28 -13.15 19.88 -9.52
N ASN A 29 -14.04 18.90 -9.38
CA ASN A 29 -14.11 18.00 -8.21
C ASN A 29 -13.19 16.78 -8.35
N LEU A 30 -12.58 16.57 -9.51
CA LEU A 30 -11.74 15.42 -9.78
C LEU A 30 -10.26 15.82 -9.77
N LYS A 31 -9.46 15.04 -9.06
CA LYS A 31 -8.01 15.22 -8.98
C LYS A 31 -7.29 13.99 -9.52
N LEU A 32 -6.31 14.22 -10.38
CA LEU A 32 -5.51 13.16 -11.00
C LEU A 32 -4.17 12.99 -10.27
N TYR A 33 -3.85 11.75 -9.94
CA TYR A 33 -2.56 11.34 -9.35
C TYR A 33 -1.84 10.35 -10.27
N LYS A 34 -0.51 10.37 -10.27
CA LYS A 34 0.32 9.44 -11.07
C LYS A 34 0.22 8.00 -10.55
N SER A 35 -0.08 7.83 -9.27
CA SER A 35 -0.27 6.53 -8.64
C SER A 35 -1.09 6.62 -7.35
N ALA A 36 -1.67 5.48 -6.94
CA ALA A 36 -2.30 5.36 -5.62
C ALA A 36 -1.34 5.71 -4.48
N GLY A 37 -0.06 5.36 -4.61
CA GLY A 37 0.98 5.71 -3.62
C GLY A 37 1.18 7.22 -3.49
N GLU A 38 1.22 7.94 -4.62
CA GLU A 38 1.33 9.41 -4.62
C GLU A 38 0.12 10.05 -3.92
N ARG A 39 -1.09 9.54 -4.18
CA ARG A 39 -2.31 10.02 -3.51
C ARG A 39 -2.18 9.86 -1.99
N CYS A 40 -1.84 8.66 -1.51
CA CYS A 40 -1.66 8.41 -0.08
C CYS A 40 -0.59 9.32 0.56
N VAL A 41 0.51 9.60 -0.14
CA VAL A 41 1.55 10.51 0.35
C VAL A 41 1.06 11.95 0.47
N LYS A 42 0.25 12.41 -0.48
CA LYS A 42 -0.22 13.80 -0.54
C LYS A 42 -1.43 14.07 0.34
N GLU A 43 -2.37 13.14 0.42
CA GLU A 43 -3.65 13.33 1.14
C GLU A 43 -3.65 12.75 2.55
N HIS A 44 -2.85 11.72 2.81
CA HIS A 44 -2.82 11.01 4.11
C HIS A 44 -1.40 10.85 4.67
N PRO A 45 -0.64 11.94 4.86
CA PRO A 45 0.72 11.87 5.41
C PRO A 45 0.76 11.23 6.82
N GLU A 46 -0.30 11.40 7.61
CA GLU A 46 -0.44 10.80 8.93
C GLU A 46 -0.53 9.27 8.89
N ALA A 47 -1.13 8.69 7.84
CA ALA A 47 -1.19 7.24 7.65
C ALA A 47 0.21 6.68 7.41
N LEU A 48 1.05 7.36 6.63
CA LEU A 48 2.45 6.99 6.41
C LEU A 48 3.29 7.12 7.67
N TYR A 49 3.08 8.19 8.43
CA TYR A 49 3.76 8.38 9.71
C TYR A 49 3.43 7.23 10.68
N LYS A 50 2.14 6.90 10.83
CA LYS A 50 1.69 5.77 11.68
C LYS A 50 2.26 4.43 11.21
N ALA A 51 2.28 4.17 9.90
CA ALA A 51 2.88 2.96 9.34
C ALA A 51 4.38 2.87 9.64
N THR A 52 5.09 4.01 9.57
CA THR A 52 6.50 4.09 9.92
C THR A 52 6.72 3.80 11.39
N GLN A 53 5.96 4.43 12.29
CA GLN A 53 6.05 4.20 13.74
C GLN A 53 5.79 2.74 14.11
N ALA A 54 4.88 2.06 13.42
CA ALA A 54 4.61 0.64 13.65
C ALA A 54 5.83 -0.28 13.39
N CYS A 55 6.75 0.14 12.51
CA CYS A 55 7.93 -0.61 12.12
C CYS A 55 9.17 -0.29 12.98
N ILE A 56 9.20 0.86 13.65
CA ILE A 56 10.33 1.27 14.48
C ILE A 56 10.51 0.30 15.65
N GLY A 57 11.77 -0.11 15.89
CA GLY A 57 12.14 -0.99 17.01
C GLY A 57 11.75 -2.46 16.83
N ARG A 58 10.98 -2.82 15.80
CA ARG A 58 10.65 -4.22 15.51
C ARG A 58 11.83 -4.87 14.78
N PRO A 59 12.52 -5.85 15.38
CA PRO A 59 13.54 -6.59 14.65
C PRO A 59 12.86 -7.32 13.48
N PRO A 60 13.48 -7.33 12.28
CA PRO A 60 12.92 -8.11 11.19
C PRO A 60 12.88 -9.58 11.60
N TRP A 61 11.88 -10.31 11.11
CA TRP A 61 11.60 -11.69 11.54
C TRP A 61 12.78 -12.66 11.31
N ASN A 62 13.73 -12.28 10.46
CA ASN A 62 14.94 -13.02 10.12
C ASN A 62 16.20 -12.50 10.84
N LYS A 63 16.06 -11.54 11.76
CA LYS A 63 17.21 -11.02 12.53
C LYS A 63 17.86 -12.18 13.30
N GLY A 64 19.14 -12.45 13.03
CA GLY A 64 19.91 -13.53 13.66
C GLY A 64 19.77 -14.90 13.00
N VAL A 65 18.97 -15.04 11.93
CA VAL A 65 18.91 -16.26 11.12
C VAL A 65 20.15 -16.31 10.21
N LYS A 66 20.97 -17.35 10.36
CA LYS A 66 22.01 -17.69 9.37
C LYS A 66 21.34 -18.44 8.22
N ASP A 67 21.68 -18.07 6.99
CA ASP A 67 21.15 -18.63 5.74
C ASP A 67 19.64 -18.44 5.54
N CYS A 68 19.22 -17.18 5.37
CA CYS A 68 17.83 -16.75 5.11
C CYS A 68 17.14 -17.41 3.90
N TYR A 69 17.90 -18.11 3.04
CA TYR A 69 17.39 -18.83 1.86
C TYR A 69 17.72 -20.34 1.91
N GLY A 70 18.25 -20.82 3.03
CA GLY A 70 18.55 -22.24 3.23
C GLY A 70 17.29 -23.08 3.50
N PRO A 71 17.37 -24.40 3.30
CA PRO A 71 16.23 -25.31 3.50
C PRO A 71 15.63 -25.23 4.92
N ASN A 72 16.47 -24.99 5.94
CA ASN A 72 16.01 -24.76 7.32
C ASN A 72 15.12 -23.51 7.47
N THR A 73 15.39 -22.45 6.71
CA THR A 73 14.60 -21.20 6.79
C THR A 73 13.21 -21.38 6.16
N SER A 74 13.13 -22.14 5.06
CA SER A 74 11.86 -22.49 4.41
C SER A 74 10.92 -23.28 5.34
N GLU A 75 11.48 -24.17 6.16
CA GLU A 75 10.72 -24.95 7.15
C GLU A 75 10.21 -24.07 8.30
N ILE A 76 11.04 -23.15 8.80
CA ILE A 76 10.63 -22.15 9.81
C ILE A 76 9.46 -21.30 9.29
N MET A 77 9.48 -20.88 8.02
CA MET A 77 8.37 -20.14 7.40
C MET A 77 7.09 -20.98 7.33
N ARG A 78 7.19 -22.25 6.93
CA ARG A 78 6.06 -23.18 6.84
C ARG A 78 5.39 -23.39 8.20
N ASN A 79 6.19 -23.63 9.24
CA ASN A 79 5.71 -23.87 10.60
C ASN A 79 5.04 -22.62 11.21
N LYS A 80 5.57 -21.42 10.93
CA LYS A 80 4.93 -20.15 11.35
C LYS A 80 3.56 -19.95 10.69
N ARG A 81 3.43 -20.26 9.39
CA ARG A 81 2.16 -20.17 8.67
C ARG A 81 1.09 -21.11 9.25
N GLN A 82 1.47 -22.34 9.61
CA GLN A 82 0.55 -23.30 10.22
C GLN A 82 0.06 -22.87 11.61
N LYS A 83 0.94 -22.30 12.45
CA LYS A 83 0.54 -21.77 13.76
C LYS A 83 -0.47 -20.61 13.68
N HIS A 84 -0.29 -19.71 12.71
CA HIS A 84 -1.23 -18.61 12.50
C HIS A 84 -2.63 -19.12 12.13
N ASN A 85 -2.71 -20.11 11.23
CA ASN A 85 -3.98 -20.70 10.79
C ASN A 85 -4.70 -21.51 11.87
N GLN A 86 -4.01 -21.97 12.92
CA GLN A 86 -4.61 -22.67 14.07
C GLN A 86 -5.14 -21.72 15.14
N SER A 87 -4.80 -20.44 15.07
CA SER A 87 -5.21 -19.42 16.04
C SER A 87 -6.41 -18.58 15.55
N ILE A 88 -7.06 -19.02 14.46
CA ILE A 88 -8.23 -18.40 13.83
C ILE A 88 -9.41 -19.36 13.98
#